data_AF-A0A0F6MLK4-F1
#
_entry.id   AF-A0A0F6MLK4-F1
#
_cell.length_a   1.000
_cell.length_b   1.000
_cell.length_c   1.000
_cell.angle_alpha   90.00
_cell.angle_beta   90.00
_cell.angle_gamma   90.00
#
_symmetry.space_group_name_H-M   'P 1'
#
loop_
_entity.id
_entity.type
_entity.pdbx_description
1 polymer ?
#
loop_
_entity_poly.entity_id
_entity_poly.type
_entity_poly.pdbx_seq_one_letter_code
_entity_poly.pdbx_strand_id
1 'polypeptide(L)'
;MLKRKKRFLIIFLSVSLLFFLIFGLTDFYNYKLGSIKQKLSKTNLSIYSTGTMIKTFGQNTETVSAVISFFTPSGNLINSYERAWQGWELNLECIVFTFESGSIVFPYRLFSNESKYGTGVKLFDYYNRDGYPAIYDYSFFSKEEKELIKSLYGYAVFSPHLLKVFSYAKIKTVSLHNFKPDTEYLLYAGSDGEIKFIKGSL
;
A
#
# COMPACT_ATOMS: atom_id res chain seq x y z
N MET A 1 -8.95 26.15 -47.51
CA MET A 1 -9.55 26.37 -46.17
C MET A 1 -10.42 25.21 -45.65
N LEU A 2 -11.30 24.62 -46.47
CA LEU A 2 -12.26 23.58 -46.02
C LEU A 2 -11.62 22.32 -45.40
N LYS A 3 -10.55 21.78 -46.01
CA LYS A 3 -9.83 20.60 -45.50
C LYS A 3 -9.20 20.81 -44.10
N ARG A 4 -8.74 22.02 -43.79
CA ARG A 4 -8.16 22.36 -42.47
C ARG A 4 -9.24 22.41 -41.38
N LYS A 5 -10.43 22.95 -41.68
CA LYS A 5 -11.58 22.98 -40.75
C LYS A 5 -12.11 21.57 -40.41
N LYS A 6 -12.20 20.66 -41.40
CA LYS A 6 -12.60 19.26 -41.17
C LYS A 6 -11.60 18.50 -40.29
N ARG A 7 -10.29 18.68 -40.52
CA ARG A 7 -9.25 18.08 -39.67
C ARG A 7 -9.31 18.60 -38.23
N PHE A 8 -9.49 19.90 -38.05
CA PHE A 8 -9.66 20.49 -36.71
C PHE A 8 -10.86 19.91 -35.97
N LEU A 9 -12.01 19.78 -36.64
CA LEU A 9 -13.22 19.20 -36.03
C LEU A 9 -13.01 17.74 -35.60
N ILE A 10 -12.35 16.93 -36.43
CA ILE A 10 -12.05 15.52 -36.09
C ILE A 10 -11.13 15.44 -34.86
N ILE A 11 -10.08 16.27 -34.81
CA ILE A 11 -9.18 16.33 -33.65
C ILE A 11 -9.96 16.75 -32.41
N PHE A 12 -10.76 17.81 -32.50
CA PHE A 12 -11.58 18.29 -31.39
C PHE A 12 -12.55 17.24 -30.86
N LEU A 13 -13.25 16.53 -31.74
CA LEU A 13 -14.15 15.43 -31.37
C LEU A 13 -13.40 14.26 -30.73
N SER A 14 -12.23 13.91 -31.26
CA SER A 14 -11.39 12.83 -30.72
C SER A 14 -10.87 13.16 -29.32
N VAL A 15 -10.41 14.40 -29.11
CA VAL A 15 -9.96 14.89 -27.79
C VAL A 15 -11.12 14.95 -26.81
N SER A 16 -12.28 15.44 -27.24
CA SER A 16 -13.48 15.48 -26.40
C SER A 16 -13.91 14.07 -25.99
N LEU A 17 -13.94 13.12 -26.93
CA LEU A 17 -14.26 11.72 -26.65
C LEU A 17 -13.27 11.10 -25.66
N LEU A 18 -11.97 11.34 -25.84
CA LEU A 18 -10.95 10.87 -24.91
C LEU A 18 -11.17 11.45 -23.51
N PHE A 19 -11.53 12.73 -23.41
CA PHE A 19 -11.82 13.37 -22.13
C PHE A 19 -13.04 12.74 -21.43
N PHE A 20 -14.12 12.49 -22.17
CA PHE A 20 -15.30 11.80 -21.64
C PHE A 20 -14.98 10.36 -21.19
N LEU A 21 -14.14 9.64 -21.92
CA LEU A 21 -13.70 8.30 -21.53
C LEU A 21 -12.88 8.33 -20.24
N ILE A 22 -11.91 9.24 -20.12
CA ILE A 22 -11.10 9.39 -18.90
C ILE A 22 -11.98 9.77 -17.71
N PHE A 23 -12.90 10.72 -17.91
CA PHE A 23 -13.82 11.16 -16.86
C PHE A 23 -14.73 10.01 -16.41
N GLY A 24 -15.34 9.28 -17.35
CA GLY A 24 -16.19 8.13 -17.04
C GLY A 24 -15.45 7.00 -16.33
N LEU A 25 -14.21 6.70 -16.73
CA LEU A 25 -13.37 5.72 -16.04
C LEU A 25 -13.03 6.15 -14.61
N THR A 26 -12.73 7.44 -14.42
CA THR A 26 -12.39 7.99 -13.10
C THR A 26 -13.61 7.96 -12.18
N ASP A 27 -14.78 8.33 -12.67
CA ASP A 27 -16.02 8.31 -11.90
C ASP A 27 -16.42 6.87 -11.53
N PHE A 28 -16.30 5.93 -12.48
CA PHE A 28 -16.50 4.51 -12.21
C PHE A 28 -15.53 3.96 -11.15
N TYR A 29 -14.25 4.35 -11.23
CA TYR A 29 -13.22 4.00 -10.25
C TYR A 29 -13.58 4.51 -8.84
N ASN A 30 -13.98 5.77 -8.74
CA ASN A 30 -14.37 6.41 -7.48
C ASN A 30 -15.63 5.78 -6.89
N TYR A 31 -16.63 5.50 -7.75
CA TYR A 31 -17.84 4.79 -7.35
C TYR A 31 -17.53 3.42 -6.76
N LYS A 32 -16.66 2.64 -7.41
CA LYS A 32 -16.22 1.32 -6.91
C LYS A 32 -15.51 1.43 -5.57
N LEU A 33 -14.55 2.35 -5.42
CA LEU A 33 -13.86 2.56 -4.14
C LEU A 33 -14.79 3.06 -3.03
N GLY A 34 -15.75 3.92 -3.36
CA GLY A 34 -16.77 4.39 -2.42
C GLY A 34 -17.69 3.27 -1.95
N SER A 35 -18.11 2.39 -2.86
CA SER A 35 -18.90 1.19 -2.51
C SER A 35 -18.12 0.24 -1.61
N ILE A 36 -16.84 -0.02 -1.93
CA ILE A 36 -15.97 -0.82 -1.08
C ILE A 36 -15.83 -0.19 0.31
N LYS A 37 -15.64 1.14 0.36
CA LYS A 37 -15.56 1.89 1.63
C LYS A 37 -16.79 1.67 2.49
N GLN A 38 -17.97 1.86 1.91
CA GLN A 38 -19.23 1.72 2.64
C GLN A 38 -19.43 0.30 3.18
N LYS A 39 -19.04 -0.73 2.43
CA LYS A 39 -19.15 -2.13 2.86
C LYS A 39 -18.16 -2.45 3.97
N LEU A 40 -16.89 -2.12 3.80
CA LEU A 40 -15.84 -2.39 4.79
C LEU A 40 -15.99 -1.56 6.06
N SER A 41 -16.58 -0.36 6.01
CA SER A 41 -16.92 0.40 7.23
C SER A 41 -17.89 -0.31 8.16
N LYS A 42 -18.69 -1.27 7.65
CA LYS A 42 -19.61 -2.09 8.45
C LYS A 42 -18.95 -3.35 9.02
N THR A 43 -17.78 -3.70 8.51
CA THR A 43 -16.98 -4.83 9.00
C THR A 43 -16.23 -4.41 10.27
N ASN A 44 -16.02 -5.34 11.20
CA ASN A 44 -15.11 -5.10 12.31
C ASN A 44 -13.66 -5.24 11.83
N LEU A 45 -12.98 -4.11 11.63
CA LEU A 45 -11.59 -4.01 11.19
C LEU A 45 -10.62 -3.70 12.34
N SER A 46 -10.90 -4.18 13.56
CA SER A 46 -10.02 -4.04 14.74
C SER A 46 -8.73 -4.86 14.61
N ILE A 47 -8.02 -4.67 13.50
CA ILE A 47 -6.78 -5.31 13.10
C ILE A 47 -5.68 -4.28 13.28
N TYR A 48 -4.90 -4.48 14.32
CA TYR A 48 -3.84 -3.56 14.69
C TYR A 48 -2.47 -4.01 14.18
N SER A 49 -2.29 -5.31 13.94
CA SER A 49 -1.07 -5.86 13.35
C SER A 49 -1.27 -6.08 11.86
N THR A 50 -0.34 -5.55 11.06
CA THR A 50 -0.35 -5.69 9.59
C THR A 50 0.34 -6.97 9.12
N GLY A 51 0.82 -7.83 10.04
CA GLY A 51 1.64 -8.99 9.69
C GLY A 51 3.02 -8.62 9.13
N THR A 52 3.42 -7.35 9.17
CA THR A 52 4.73 -6.88 8.69
C THR A 52 5.67 -6.68 9.86
N MET A 53 6.83 -7.33 9.80
CA MET A 53 7.88 -7.24 10.81
C MET A 53 9.16 -6.76 10.15
N ILE A 54 9.94 -5.97 10.86
CA ILE A 54 11.28 -5.61 10.43
C ILE A 54 12.26 -5.77 11.59
N LYS A 55 13.46 -6.25 11.26
CA LYS A 55 14.59 -6.37 12.18
C LYS A 55 15.81 -5.74 11.52
N THR A 56 16.46 -4.80 12.21
CA THR A 56 17.73 -4.22 11.78
C THR A 56 18.88 -5.02 12.38
N PHE A 57 19.89 -5.36 11.58
CA PHE A 57 21.09 -6.10 12.01
C PHE A 57 22.27 -5.17 12.27
N GLY A 58 22.38 -4.10 11.49
CA GLY A 58 23.43 -3.12 11.63
C GLY A 58 23.01 -1.80 11.01
N GLN A 59 23.32 -0.71 11.70
CA GLN A 59 23.04 0.65 11.25
C GLN A 59 24.26 1.51 11.57
N ASN A 60 24.81 2.14 10.55
CA ASN A 60 25.84 3.17 10.69
C ASN A 60 25.49 4.38 9.80
N THR A 61 26.39 5.34 9.71
CA THR A 61 26.16 6.57 8.93
C THR A 61 26.11 6.36 7.42
N GLU A 62 26.49 5.18 6.93
CA GLU A 62 26.63 4.88 5.50
C GLU A 62 25.72 3.76 5.03
N THR A 63 25.32 2.86 5.92
CA THR A 63 24.59 1.65 5.60
C THR A 63 23.60 1.25 6.69
N VAL A 64 22.46 0.71 6.25
CA VAL A 64 21.51 0.01 7.11
C VAL A 64 21.27 -1.38 6.56
N SER A 65 21.44 -2.40 7.39
CA SER A 65 21.14 -3.79 7.08
C SER A 65 19.91 -4.22 7.85
N ALA A 66 18.91 -4.77 7.14
CA ALA A 66 17.65 -5.19 7.75
C ALA A 66 17.01 -6.34 6.98
N VAL A 67 16.17 -7.10 7.68
CA VAL A 67 15.20 -8.01 7.09
C VAL A 67 13.79 -7.49 7.34
N ILE A 68 12.97 -7.48 6.29
CA ILE A 68 11.52 -7.28 6.38
C ILE A 68 10.83 -8.61 6.10
N SER A 69 9.94 -9.02 6.98
CA SER A 69 9.22 -10.29 6.92
C SER A 69 7.73 -10.06 6.96
N PHE A 70 7.00 -10.87 6.20
CA PHE A 70 5.55 -10.83 6.13
C PHE A 70 4.98 -12.13 6.65
N PHE A 71 4.00 -12.03 7.53
CA PHE A 71 3.35 -13.15 8.19
C PHE A 71 1.86 -13.13 7.91
N THR A 72 1.29 -14.32 7.77
CA THR A 72 -0.16 -14.50 7.82
C THR A 72 -0.68 -14.14 9.21
N PRO A 73 -1.98 -13.86 9.36
CA PRO A 73 -2.59 -13.64 10.67
C PRO A 73 -2.41 -14.78 11.68
N SER A 74 -2.20 -16.01 11.20
CA SER A 74 -1.91 -17.18 12.03
C SER A 74 -0.43 -17.29 12.45
N GLY A 75 0.41 -16.31 12.08
CA GLY A 75 1.83 -16.27 12.45
C GLY A 75 2.75 -17.03 11.50
N ASN A 76 2.23 -17.65 10.42
CA ASN A 76 3.07 -18.34 9.46
C ASN A 76 3.80 -17.33 8.55
N LEU A 77 5.10 -17.53 8.36
CA LEU A 77 5.90 -16.74 7.42
C LEU A 77 5.37 -16.90 6.00
N ILE A 78 5.11 -15.78 5.33
CA ILE A 78 4.74 -15.72 3.92
C ILE A 78 6.03 -15.61 3.09
N ASN A 79 6.85 -14.60 3.37
CA ASN A 79 8.14 -14.36 2.72
C ASN A 79 8.95 -13.33 3.51
N SER A 80 10.23 -13.18 3.17
CA SER A 80 11.12 -12.19 3.76
C SER A 80 12.09 -11.62 2.72
N TYR A 81 12.50 -10.37 2.91
CA TYR A 81 13.54 -9.72 2.13
C TYR A 81 14.63 -9.17 3.05
N GLU A 82 15.86 -9.64 2.86
CA GLU A 82 17.02 -9.19 3.60
C GLU A 82 18.02 -8.49 2.68
N ARG A 83 18.52 -7.33 3.11
CA ARG A 83 19.54 -6.59 2.37
C ARG A 83 20.28 -5.57 3.24
N ALA A 84 21.44 -5.14 2.77
CA ALA A 84 22.09 -3.89 3.15
C ALA A 84 21.80 -2.79 2.13
N TRP A 85 21.33 -1.63 2.60
CA TRP A 85 21.10 -0.43 1.79
C TRP A 85 22.14 0.62 2.12
N GLN A 86 22.52 1.40 1.11
CA GLN A 86 23.29 2.64 1.31
C GLN A 86 22.37 3.71 1.92
N GLY A 87 22.90 4.47 2.86
CA GLY A 87 22.18 5.44 3.68
C GLY A 87 22.12 5.02 5.15
N TRP A 88 21.72 5.95 5.99
CA TRP A 88 21.66 5.81 7.45
C TRP A 88 20.23 5.66 7.97
N GLU A 89 19.22 5.79 7.10
CA GLU A 89 17.81 5.64 7.42
C GLU A 89 17.11 4.77 6.38
N LEU A 90 16.28 3.84 6.86
CA LEU A 90 15.30 3.15 6.04
C LEU A 90 13.91 3.72 6.29
N ASN A 91 13.11 3.75 5.23
CA ASN A 91 11.77 4.29 5.19
C ASN A 91 10.82 3.26 4.58
N LEU A 92 9.74 2.96 5.29
CA LEU A 92 8.66 2.11 4.79
C LEU A 92 7.46 2.97 4.39
N GLU A 93 7.16 3.01 3.10
CA GLU A 93 5.92 3.56 2.58
C GLU A 93 4.81 2.51 2.60
N CYS A 94 3.65 2.93 3.10
CA CYS A 94 2.43 2.13 3.12
C CYS A 94 1.27 2.90 2.49
N ILE A 95 0.35 2.15 1.87
CA ILE A 95 -0.95 2.66 1.44
C ILE A 95 -1.96 2.34 2.53
N VAL A 96 -2.61 3.37 3.06
CA VAL A 96 -3.52 3.28 4.21
C VAL A 96 -4.93 3.65 3.77
N PHE A 97 -5.86 2.71 3.96
CA PHE A 97 -7.30 2.93 3.87
C PHE A 97 -7.88 2.97 5.27
N THR A 98 -8.48 4.10 5.65
CA THR A 98 -9.09 4.29 6.97
C THR A 98 -10.61 4.18 6.88
N PHE A 99 -11.17 3.40 7.80
CA PHE A 99 -12.60 3.15 7.98
C PHE A 99 -13.00 3.49 9.43
N GLU A 100 -14.29 3.47 9.73
CA GLU A 100 -14.79 3.80 11.07
C GLU A 100 -14.33 2.79 12.13
N SER A 101 -14.24 1.52 11.77
CA SER A 101 -13.90 0.40 12.66
C SER A 101 -12.41 0.03 12.66
N GLY A 102 -11.58 0.68 11.85
CA GLY A 102 -10.17 0.33 11.71
C GLY A 102 -9.53 0.77 10.41
N SER A 103 -8.30 0.34 10.16
CA SER A 103 -7.56 0.66 8.94
C SER A 103 -7.00 -0.59 8.26
N ILE A 104 -6.97 -0.56 6.92
CA ILE A 104 -6.27 -1.54 6.10
C ILE A 104 -5.01 -0.87 5.54
N VAL A 105 -3.87 -1.47 5.82
CA VAL A 105 -2.54 -0.98 5.47
C VAL A 105 -1.83 -1.98 4.57
N PHE A 106 -1.37 -1.51 3.41
CA PHE A 106 -0.55 -2.30 2.49
C PHE A 106 0.88 -1.74 2.46
N PRO A 107 1.88 -2.48 2.97
CA PRO A 107 3.29 -2.16 2.78
C PRO A 107 3.61 -2.09 1.29
N TYR A 108 4.07 -0.94 0.83
CA TYR A 108 4.23 -0.66 -0.60
C TYR A 108 5.70 -0.69 -1.01
N ARG A 109 6.53 0.11 -0.32
CA ARG A 109 7.91 0.36 -0.77
C ARG A 109 8.85 0.56 0.41
N LEU A 110 9.96 -0.16 0.41
CA LEU A 110 11.08 0.02 1.34
C LEU A 110 12.24 0.70 0.61
N PHE A 111 12.75 1.79 1.15
CA PHE A 111 13.83 2.57 0.53
C PHE A 111 14.69 3.25 1.60
N SER A 112 15.91 3.63 1.23
CA SER A 112 16.78 4.42 2.10
C SER A 112 16.71 5.90 1.77
N ASN A 113 17.24 6.75 2.66
CA ASN A 113 17.39 8.19 2.41
C ASN A 113 18.26 8.51 1.17
N GLU A 114 19.17 7.61 0.78
CA GLU A 114 20.01 7.74 -0.43
C GLU A 114 19.33 7.20 -1.70
N SER A 115 18.17 6.56 -1.57
CA SER A 115 17.44 6.04 -2.72
C SER A 115 16.90 7.20 -3.57
N LYS A 116 17.05 7.10 -4.90
CA LYS A 116 16.45 8.08 -5.83
C LYS A 116 14.94 8.13 -5.62
N TYR A 117 14.34 9.31 -5.82
CA TYR A 117 12.89 9.48 -5.70
C TYR A 117 12.12 8.45 -6.53
N GLY A 118 11.07 7.86 -5.96
CA GLY A 118 10.27 6.80 -6.60
C GLY A 118 10.95 5.42 -6.69
N THR A 119 12.21 5.26 -6.27
CA THR A 119 12.94 3.98 -6.28
C THR A 119 12.91 3.29 -4.91
N GLY A 120 13.27 1.99 -4.88
CA GLY A 120 13.22 1.17 -3.67
C GLY A 120 12.72 -0.23 -4.00
N VAL A 121 12.62 -1.05 -2.96
CA VAL A 121 12.09 -2.42 -3.05
C VAL A 121 10.58 -2.34 -2.98
N LYS A 122 9.90 -2.78 -4.05
CA LYS A 122 8.44 -2.95 -4.05
C LYS A 122 8.10 -4.20 -3.25
N LEU A 123 7.16 -4.07 -2.32
CA LEU A 123 6.90 -5.11 -1.31
C LEU A 123 5.69 -6.00 -1.65
N PHE A 124 4.82 -5.58 -2.56
CA PHE A 124 3.59 -6.30 -2.89
C PHE A 124 3.82 -7.79 -3.18
N ASP A 125 4.83 -8.12 -3.98
CA ASP A 125 5.13 -9.49 -4.41
C ASP A 125 5.53 -10.41 -3.25
N TYR A 126 6.01 -9.87 -2.12
CA TYR A 126 6.45 -10.65 -0.97
C TYR A 126 5.29 -11.18 -0.12
N TYR A 127 4.10 -10.59 -0.25
CA TYR A 127 2.91 -11.03 0.49
C TYR A 127 1.69 -11.26 -0.39
N ASN A 128 1.86 -11.18 -1.70
CA ASN A 128 0.83 -11.54 -2.67
C ASN A 128 0.72 -13.08 -2.79
N ARG A 129 -0.48 -13.61 -2.61
CA ARG A 129 -0.85 -14.98 -3.01
C ARG A 129 -2.05 -14.91 -3.93
N ASP A 130 -1.87 -15.27 -5.20
CA ASP A 130 -2.94 -15.30 -6.21
C ASP A 130 -3.75 -14.00 -6.34
N GLY A 131 -3.05 -12.86 -6.23
CA GLY A 131 -3.65 -11.53 -6.32
C GLY A 131 -4.28 -11.04 -5.01
N TYR A 132 -4.07 -11.74 -3.89
CA TYR A 132 -4.60 -11.40 -2.58
C TYR A 132 -3.45 -11.09 -1.58
N PRO A 133 -3.60 -10.07 -0.71
CA PRO A 133 -2.60 -9.77 0.31
C PRO A 133 -2.71 -10.78 1.47
N ALA A 134 -1.84 -11.80 1.49
CA ALA A 134 -1.90 -12.89 2.46
C ALA A 134 -1.69 -12.43 3.92
N ILE A 135 -1.15 -11.23 4.15
CA ILE A 135 -1.12 -10.58 5.47
C ILE A 135 -2.53 -10.28 6.04
N TYR A 136 -3.57 -10.31 5.22
CA TYR A 136 -4.98 -10.14 5.61
C TYR A 136 -5.80 -11.43 5.52
N ASP A 137 -5.16 -12.61 5.43
CA ASP A 137 -5.88 -13.89 5.35
C ASP A 137 -6.45 -14.33 6.72
N TYR A 138 -7.26 -13.47 7.33
CA TYR A 138 -7.95 -13.72 8.58
C TYR A 138 -9.11 -14.70 8.32
N SER A 139 -9.24 -15.69 9.19
CA SER A 139 -10.31 -16.71 9.09
C SER A 139 -11.70 -16.15 9.34
N PHE A 140 -11.82 -15.05 10.11
CA PHE A 140 -13.10 -14.40 10.39
C PHE A 140 -13.63 -13.55 9.25
N PHE A 141 -12.81 -13.21 8.24
CA PHE A 141 -13.31 -12.50 7.08
C PHE A 141 -14.15 -13.42 6.22
N SER A 142 -15.38 -12.98 5.95
CA SER A 142 -16.27 -13.60 4.99
C SER A 142 -15.66 -13.56 3.57
N LYS A 143 -16.19 -14.41 2.68
CA LYS A 143 -15.77 -14.42 1.28
C LYS A 143 -15.97 -13.05 0.61
N GLU A 144 -17.05 -12.33 0.93
CA GLU A 144 -17.30 -11.00 0.39
C GLU A 144 -16.22 -10.01 0.86
N GLU A 145 -15.90 -9.99 2.16
CA GLU A 145 -14.85 -9.11 2.71
C GLU A 145 -13.49 -9.39 2.09
N LYS A 146 -13.14 -10.67 1.89
CA LYS A 146 -11.91 -11.04 1.19
C LYS A 146 -11.89 -10.51 -0.25
N GLU A 147 -12.98 -10.59 -1.00
CA GLU A 147 -13.06 -10.01 -2.35
C GLU A 147 -12.96 -8.47 -2.35
N LEU A 148 -13.51 -7.80 -1.33
CA LEU A 148 -13.37 -6.34 -1.17
C LEU A 148 -11.92 -5.95 -0.88
N ILE A 149 -11.25 -6.68 0.03
CA ILE A 149 -9.82 -6.49 0.34
C ILE A 149 -8.96 -6.77 -0.89
N LYS A 150 -9.26 -7.85 -1.63
CA LYS A 150 -8.61 -8.18 -2.90
C LYS A 150 -8.73 -7.04 -3.91
N SER A 151 -9.91 -6.44 -4.00
CA SER A 151 -10.17 -5.31 -4.90
C SER A 151 -9.34 -4.08 -4.50
N LEU A 152 -9.34 -3.70 -3.21
CA LEU A 152 -8.48 -2.60 -2.71
C LEU A 152 -7.01 -2.86 -3.00
N TYR A 153 -6.56 -4.09 -2.78
CA TYR A 153 -5.20 -4.50 -3.05
C TYR A 153 -4.85 -4.40 -4.54
N GLY A 154 -5.74 -4.86 -5.43
CA GLY A 154 -5.58 -4.69 -6.87
C GLY A 154 -5.44 -3.24 -7.29
N TYR A 155 -6.24 -2.33 -6.70
CA TYR A 155 -6.10 -0.89 -6.93
C TYR A 155 -4.77 -0.34 -6.41
N ALA A 156 -4.31 -0.81 -5.25
CA ALA A 156 -3.02 -0.44 -4.66
C ALA A 156 -1.83 -0.89 -5.51
N VAL A 157 -1.87 -2.11 -6.05
CA VAL A 157 -0.83 -2.66 -6.94
C VAL A 157 -0.83 -1.94 -8.29
N PHE A 158 -2.01 -1.69 -8.87
CA PHE A 158 -2.13 -1.09 -10.20
C PHE A 158 -1.52 0.31 -10.27
N SER A 159 -1.89 1.19 -9.33
CA SER A 159 -1.26 2.52 -9.25
C SER A 159 -1.46 3.18 -7.89
N PRO A 160 -0.42 3.16 -7.04
CA PRO A 160 -0.39 3.92 -5.79
C PRO A 160 -0.62 5.42 -5.99
N HIS A 161 -0.17 5.96 -7.14
CA HIS A 161 -0.28 7.39 -7.44
C HIS A 161 -1.71 7.77 -7.81
N LEU A 162 -2.42 6.92 -8.57
CA LEU A 162 -3.84 7.17 -8.86
C LEU A 162 -4.68 7.12 -7.59
N LEU A 163 -4.38 6.20 -6.67
CA LEU A 163 -5.04 6.18 -5.36
C LEU A 163 -4.86 7.50 -4.60
N LYS A 164 -3.65 8.07 -4.59
CA LYS A 164 -3.39 9.34 -3.91
C LYS A 164 -4.23 10.50 -4.47
N VAL A 165 -4.53 10.50 -5.78
CA VAL A 165 -5.23 11.60 -6.45
C VAL A 165 -6.75 11.42 -6.42
N PHE A 166 -7.24 10.19 -6.55
CA PHE A 166 -8.64 9.92 -6.81
C PHE A 166 -9.36 9.16 -5.68
N SER A 167 -8.67 8.79 -4.60
CA SER A 167 -9.29 8.02 -3.52
C SER A 167 -9.12 8.64 -2.14
N TYR A 168 -9.72 8.00 -1.13
CA TYR A 168 -9.53 8.31 0.28
C TYR A 168 -8.30 7.60 0.89
N ALA A 169 -7.52 6.88 0.07
CA ALA A 169 -6.28 6.26 0.52
C ALA A 169 -5.21 7.32 0.79
N LYS A 170 -4.41 7.10 1.83
CA LYS A 170 -3.25 7.93 2.16
C LYS A 170 -1.98 7.13 1.98
N ILE A 171 -0.97 7.70 1.31
CA ILE A 171 0.39 7.17 1.37
C ILE A 171 1.04 7.74 2.62
N LYS A 172 1.49 6.88 3.52
CA LYS A 172 2.19 7.24 4.74
C LYS A 172 3.56 6.59 4.76
N THR A 173 4.55 7.31 5.26
CA THR A 173 5.93 6.84 5.38
C THR A 173 6.29 6.75 6.85
N VAL A 174 6.88 5.62 7.25
CA VAL A 174 7.42 5.42 8.60
C VAL A 174 8.93 5.24 8.50
N SER A 175 9.65 6.08 9.24
CA SER A 175 11.09 5.98 9.37
C SER A 175 11.49 4.90 10.37
N LEU A 176 12.59 4.22 10.07
CA LEU A 176 13.19 3.15 10.86
C LEU A 176 14.44 3.67 11.62
N HIS A 177 14.68 4.98 11.66
CA HIS A 177 15.93 5.58 12.14
C HIS A 177 16.35 5.16 13.56
N ASN A 178 15.39 4.94 14.46
CA ASN A 178 15.64 4.70 15.89
C ASN A 178 15.60 3.21 16.29
N PHE A 179 15.84 2.30 15.35
CA PHE A 179 15.64 0.87 15.60
C PHE A 179 16.89 0.29 16.23
N LYS A 180 16.72 -0.35 17.39
CA LYS A 180 17.82 -1.04 18.04
C LYS A 180 18.21 -2.25 17.19
N PRO A 181 19.50 -2.45 16.89
CA PRO A 181 19.97 -3.68 16.26
C PRO A 181 19.47 -4.92 17.01
N ASP A 182 19.23 -5.97 16.24
CA ASP A 182 18.72 -7.26 16.69
C ASP A 182 17.36 -7.23 17.39
N THR A 183 16.62 -6.12 17.29
CA THR A 183 15.27 -6.01 17.82
C THR A 183 14.25 -6.11 16.69
N GLU A 184 13.22 -6.92 16.91
CA GLU A 184 12.09 -7.04 16.01
C GLU A 184 11.04 -5.97 16.30
N TYR A 185 10.52 -5.38 15.23
CA TYR A 185 9.49 -4.37 15.29
C TYR A 185 8.35 -4.74 14.36
N LEU A 186 7.12 -4.69 14.90
CA LEU A 186 5.90 -4.99 14.17
C LEU A 186 5.26 -3.68 13.69
N LEU A 187 4.84 -3.65 12.43
CA LEU A 187 4.09 -2.52 11.89
C LEU A 187 2.66 -2.56 12.41
N TYR A 188 2.37 -1.59 13.27
CA TYR A 188 1.07 -1.34 13.87
C TYR A 188 0.27 -0.35 13.02
N ALA A 189 -1.04 -0.60 12.89
CA ALA A 189 -2.01 0.28 12.25
C ALA A 189 -3.09 0.69 13.26
N GLY A 190 -3.17 1.98 13.58
CA GLY A 190 -4.22 2.57 14.40
C GLY A 190 -5.55 2.66 13.68
N SER A 191 -6.64 2.78 14.44
CA SER A 191 -7.98 2.94 13.88
C SER A 191 -8.16 4.25 13.10
N ASP A 192 -7.42 5.29 13.44
CA ASP A 192 -7.34 6.58 12.74
C ASP A 192 -6.42 6.57 11.51
N GLY A 193 -5.83 5.40 11.21
CA GLY A 193 -4.85 5.21 10.15
C GLY A 193 -3.44 5.64 10.53
N GLU A 194 -3.14 5.98 11.79
CA GLU A 194 -1.76 6.07 12.28
C GLU A 194 -1.02 4.77 11.93
N ILE A 195 0.20 4.90 11.43
CA ILE A 195 1.08 3.74 11.24
C ILE A 195 2.37 4.00 11.99
N LYS A 196 2.80 3.02 12.76
CA LYS A 196 4.06 3.07 13.51
C LYS A 196 4.57 1.68 13.73
N PHE A 197 5.85 1.60 14.04
CA PHE A 197 6.43 0.35 14.50
C PHE A 197 6.40 0.29 16.01
N ILE A 198 5.97 -0.86 16.53
CA ILE A 198 6.01 -1.20 17.95
C ILE A 198 7.04 -2.30 18.14
N LYS A 199 7.78 -2.25 19.25
CA LYS A 199 8.72 -3.32 19.59
C LYS A 199 7.93 -4.63 19.74
N GLY A 200 8.33 -5.67 19.00
CA GLY A 200 7.77 -7.00 19.16
C GLY A 200 8.12 -7.54 20.55
N SER A 201 7.11 -7.93 21.32
CA SER A 201 7.31 -8.82 22.47
C SER A 201 7.28 -10.25 21.93
N LEU A 202 8.42 -10.95 22.04
CA LEU A 202 8.45 -12.42 21.98
C LEU A 202 7.56 -13.00 23.09
#